data_AF-A0AA42UQD1-F1
#
_entry.id   AF-A0AA42UQD1-F1
#
_cell.length_a   1.000
_cell.length_b   1.000
_cell.length_c   1.000
_cell.angle_alpha   90.00
_cell.angle_beta   90.00
_cell.angle_gamma   90.00
#
_symmetry.space_group_name_H-M   'P 1'
#
loop_
_entity.id
_entity.type
_entity.pdbx_description
1 polymer ?
#
loop_
_entity_poly.entity_id
_entity_poly.type
_entity_poly.pdbx_seq_one_letter_code
_entity_poly.pdbx_strand_id
1 'polypeptide(L)' 'MAVALIRSLEGIRRAPGLFPGGAVRVLHGRAAVSPDLAVRLEMAGISTARLWLTIQVDYDIWQARPRQQPVIKRLHQAA' A
#
# COMPACT_ATOMS: atom_id res chain seq x y z
N MET A 1 9.77 -3.44 -2.98
CA MET A 1 9.04 -4.57 -3.59
C MET A 1 7.55 -4.26 -3.81
N ALA A 2 6.85 -3.60 -2.86
CA ALA A 2 5.48 -3.10 -3.03
C ALA A 2 5.24 -2.26 -4.30
N VAL A 3 6.09 -1.26 -4.54
CA VAL A 3 6.01 -0.36 -5.72
C VAL A 3 6.33 -1.08 -7.03
N ALA A 4 7.12 -2.17 -6.99
CA ALA A 4 7.45 -2.97 -8.17
C ALA A 4 6.26 -3.82 -8.63
N LEU A 5 5.43 -4.29 -7.70
CA LEU A 5 4.22 -5.05 -8.03
C LEU A 5 3.16 -4.15 -8.70
N ILE A 6 3.08 -2.87 -8.32
CA ILE A 6 2.22 -1.87 -8.96
C ILE A 6 2.61 -1.63 -10.43
N ARG A 7 3.92 -1.60 -10.75
CA ARG A 7 4.39 -1.52 -12.15
C ARG A 7 3.99 -2.75 -12.98
N SER A 8 3.91 -3.93 -12.36
CA SER A 8 3.53 -5.17 -13.06
C SER A 8 2.04 -5.21 -13.44
N LEU A 9 1.20 -4.32 -12.88
CA LEU A 9 -0.23 -4.24 -13.19
C LEU A 9 -0.55 -3.35 -14.40
N GLU A 10 0.45 -2.73 -15.05
CA GLU A 10 0.25 -2.00 -16.33
C GLU A 10 -0.33 -2.89 -17.45
N GLY A 11 -0.25 -4.22 -17.31
CA GLY A 11 -0.92 -5.17 -18.22
C GLY A 11 -2.45 -5.24 -18.08
N ILE A 12 -3.04 -4.78 -16.97
CA ILE A 12 -4.50 -4.85 -16.70
C ILE A 12 -5.21 -3.60 -17.26
N ARG A 13 -4.87 -3.20 -18.49
CA ARG A 13 -5.38 -1.97 -19.12
C ARG A 13 -6.74 -2.16 -19.83
N ARG A 14 -7.58 -3.11 -19.41
CA ARG A 14 -8.92 -3.34 -20.02
C ARG A 14 -10.00 -3.80 -19.04
N ALA A 15 -10.22 -3.07 -17.94
CA ALA A 15 -11.41 -3.25 -17.09
C ALA A 15 -12.05 -1.88 -16.79
N PRO A 16 -13.01 -1.40 -17.61
CA PRO A 16 -13.61 -0.05 -17.52
C PRO A 16 -14.55 0.17 -16.31
N GLY A 17 -14.40 -0.58 -15.21
CA GLY A 17 -15.28 -0.52 -14.03
C GLY A 17 -14.58 -0.39 -12.66
N LEU A 18 -13.27 -0.60 -12.55
CA LEU A 18 -12.59 -0.57 -11.24
C LEU A 18 -12.46 0.85 -10.65
N PHE A 19 -12.45 1.89 -11.50
CA PHE A 19 -11.98 3.22 -11.12
C PHE A 19 -12.73 4.37 -11.85
N PRO A 20 -13.89 4.83 -11.34
CA PRO A 20 -14.49 6.06 -11.85
C PRO A 20 -13.68 7.27 -11.34
N GLY A 21 -13.12 8.06 -12.27
CA GLY A 21 -12.73 9.45 -11.99
C GLY A 21 -11.45 9.74 -11.19
N GLY A 22 -10.40 8.90 -11.20
CA GLY A 22 -9.11 9.35 -10.66
C GLY A 22 -8.06 8.34 -10.17
N ALA A 23 -8.04 7.09 -10.63
CA ALA A 23 -7.10 6.08 -10.10
C ALA A 23 -5.66 6.15 -10.63
N VAL A 24 -5.31 7.16 -11.42
CA VAL A 24 -4.01 7.22 -12.11
C VAL A 24 -2.86 7.67 -11.19
N ARG A 25 -3.13 8.13 -9.95
CA ARG A 25 -2.05 8.50 -8.99
C ARG A 25 -1.52 7.33 -8.17
N VAL A 26 -2.35 6.32 -7.90
CA VAL A 26 -1.92 5.10 -7.18
C VAL A 26 -1.13 4.19 -8.12
N LEU A 27 -1.56 4.09 -9.38
CA LEU A 27 -0.89 3.28 -10.41
C LEU A 27 0.43 3.87 -10.92
N HIS A 28 0.65 5.19 -10.79
CA HIS A 28 1.94 5.82 -11.10
C HIS A 28 2.97 5.74 -9.96
N GLY A 29 2.77 4.87 -8.96
CA GLY A 29 3.69 4.71 -7.84
C GLY A 29 3.80 5.96 -6.94
N ARG A 30 2.83 6.88 -7.05
CA ARG A 30 2.79 8.15 -6.31
C ARG A 30 1.77 8.18 -5.18
N ALA A 31 0.99 7.12 -4.97
CA ALA A 31 0.05 7.04 -3.86
C ALA A 31 0.05 5.64 -3.23
N ALA A 32 -0.03 5.62 -1.90
CA ALA A 32 -0.12 4.42 -1.09
C ALA A 32 -1.38 3.62 -1.45
N VAL A 33 -1.32 2.30 -1.25
CA VAL A 33 -2.50 1.44 -1.32
C VAL A 33 -3.41 1.75 -0.13
N SER A 34 -4.55 2.36 -0.40
CA SER A 34 -5.57 2.62 0.63
C SER A 34 -6.37 1.35 0.94
N PRO A 35 -7.03 1.26 2.13
CA PRO A 35 -7.94 0.17 2.44
C PRO A 35 -9.06 -0.01 1.40
N ASP A 36 -9.64 1.10 0.90
CA ASP A 36 -10.70 1.06 -0.12
C ASP A 36 -10.20 0.44 -1.44
N LEU A 37 -8.97 0.79 -1.85
CA LEU A 37 -8.35 0.19 -3.03
C LEU A 37 -8.04 -1.29 -2.82
N ALA A 38 -7.53 -1.66 -1.64
CA ALA A 38 -7.22 -3.05 -1.30
C ALA A 38 -8.47 -3.94 -1.40
N VAL A 39 -9.62 -3.45 -0.91
CA VAL A 39 -10.92 -4.15 -1.03
C VAL A 39 -11.36 -4.26 -2.49
N ARG A 40 -11.21 -3.19 -3.30
CA ARG A 40 -11.54 -3.25 -4.73
C ARG A 40 -10.68 -4.27 -5.49
N LEU A 41 -9.40 -4.37 -5.15
CA LEU A 41 -8.50 -5.37 -5.75
C LEU A 41 -8.92 -6.79 -5.36
N GLU A 42 -9.33 -7.01 -4.11
CA GLU A 42 -9.87 -8.30 -3.67
C GLU A 42 -11.17 -8.66 -4.38
N MET A 43 -12.11 -7.72 -4.48
CA MET A 43 -13.36 -7.91 -5.22
C MET A 43 -13.12 -8.19 -6.71
N ALA A 44 -12.03 -7.65 -7.27
CA ALA A 44 -11.60 -7.92 -8.63
C ALA A 44 -10.87 -9.28 -8.79
N GLY A 45 -10.75 -10.08 -7.72
CA GLY A 45 -10.05 -11.37 -7.71
C GLY A 45 -8.53 -11.25 -7.69
N ILE A 46 -7.99 -10.05 -7.46
CA ILE A 46 -6.55 -9.77 -7.46
C ILE A 46 -6.04 -9.86 -6.02
N SER A 47 -5.82 -11.09 -5.55
CA SER A 47 -5.37 -11.41 -4.19
C SER A 47 -6.30 -10.84 -3.09
N THR A 48 -5.83 -10.78 -1.84
CA THR A 48 -6.61 -10.29 -0.69
C THR A 48 -6.23 -8.86 -0.33
N ALA A 49 -7.20 -8.08 0.15
CA ALA A 49 -7.02 -6.74 0.66
C ALA A 49 -5.98 -6.73 1.79
N ARG A 50 -5.99 -7.78 2.62
CA ARG A 50 -5.01 -7.94 3.70
C ARG A 50 -3.59 -8.05 3.16
N LEU A 51 -3.35 -8.83 2.09
CA LEU A 51 -2.02 -8.91 1.48
C LEU A 51 -1.55 -7.53 1.01
N TRP A 52 -2.42 -6.82 0.29
CA TRP A 52 -2.12 -5.48 -0.22
C TRP A 52 -1.76 -4.49 0.88
N LEU A 53 -2.51 -4.50 1.98
CA LEU A 53 -2.23 -3.64 3.14
C LEU A 53 -0.95 -4.04 3.86
N THR A 54 -0.64 -5.33 4.01
CA THR A 54 0.64 -5.79 4.58
C THR A 54 1.82 -5.26 3.77
N ILE A 55 1.73 -5.38 2.44
CA ILE A 55 2.76 -4.89 1.52
C ILE A 55 2.98 -3.37 1.65
N GLN A 56 1.89 -2.61 1.79
CA GLN A 56 1.95 -1.16 2.01
C GLN A 56 2.60 -0.82 3.36
N VAL A 57 2.16 -1.49 4.43
CA VAL A 57 2.69 -1.29 5.79
C VAL A 57 4.19 -1.61 5.88
N ASP A 58 4.63 -2.70 5.25
CA ASP A 58 6.05 -3.06 5.21
C ASP A 58 6.89 -1.99 4.52
N TYR A 59 6.36 -1.39 3.45
CA TYR A 59 7.01 -0.29 2.76
C TYR A 59 7.06 0.98 3.63
N ASP A 60 5.97 1.32 4.29
CA ASP A 60 5.90 2.49 5.18
C ASP A 60 6.87 2.33 6.36
N ILE A 61 6.97 1.12 6.94
CA ILE A 61 7.97 0.78 7.96
C ILE A 61 9.38 0.94 7.39
N TRP A 62 9.67 0.38 6.22
CA TRP A 62 10.99 0.51 5.59
C TRP A 62 11.38 1.97 5.36
N GLN A 63 10.45 2.82 4.93
CA GLN A 63 10.67 4.26 4.79
C GLN A 63 10.82 5.00 6.12
N ALA A 64 10.17 4.53 7.20
CA ALA A 64 10.23 5.13 8.52
C ALA A 64 11.50 4.74 9.30
N ARG A 65 12.06 3.55 9.06
CA ARG A 65 13.27 3.03 9.72
C ARG A 65 14.49 3.97 9.65
N PRO A 66 14.84 4.59 8.51
CA PRO A 66 15.99 5.50 8.45
C PRO A 66 15.70 6.90 8.99
N ARG A 67 14.43 7.24 9.30
CA ARG A 67 14.08 8.56 9.86
C ARG A 67 14.50 8.62 11.33
N GLN A 68 14.96 9.78 11.78
CA GLN A 68 15.22 10.00 13.20
C GLN A 68 13.90 9.86 13.98
N GLN A 69 13.85 8.87 14.87
CA GLN A 69 12.71 8.65 15.75
C GLN A 69 12.88 9.51 17.02
N PRO A 70 11.78 10.02 17.61
CA PRO A 70 11.86 10.69 18.90
C PRO A 70 12.41 9.75 19.97
N VAL A 71 12.96 10.32 21.05
CA VAL A 71 13.40 9.51 22.20
C VAL A 71 12.17 8.89 22.86
N ILE A 72 11.96 7.59 22.64
CA ILE A 72 10.84 6.83 23.19
C ILE A 72 11.33 6.09 24.44
N LYS A 73 10.76 6.41 25.61
CA LYS A 73 10.98 5.62 26.84
C LYS A 73 10.20 4.32 26.75
N ARG A 74 10.85 3.18 27.06
CA ARG A 74 10.16 1.89 27.12
C ARG A 74 9.20 1.85 28.30
N LEU A 75 7.95 1.47 28.07
CA LEU A 75 6.89 1.45 29.09
C LEU A 75 7.23 0.54 30.29
N HIS A 76 8.06 -0.48 30.10
CA HIS A 76 8.46 -1.42 31.17
C HIS A 76 9.72 -1.00 31.97
N GLN A 77 10.31 0.15 31.67
CA GLN A 77 11.50 0.67 32.38
C GLN A 77 11.19 1.88 33.26
N ALA A 78 9.91 2.23 33.40
CA ALA A 78 9.43 3.22 34.36
C ALA A 78 8.91 2.47 35.60
N ALA A 79 9.82 1.85 36.34
CA ALA A 79 9.59 1.29 37.67
C ALA A 79 10.81 1.59 38.53
#